data_AF-A0A0R3S874-F1
#
_entry.id   AF-A0A0R3S874-F1
#
_cell.length_a   1.000
_cell.length_b   1.000
_cell.length_c   1.000
_cell.angle_alpha   90.00
_cell.angle_beta   90.00
_cell.angle_gamma   90.00
#
_symmetry.space_group_name_H-M   'P 1'
#
loop_
_entity.id
_entity.type
_entity.pdbx_description
1 polymer ?
#
loop_
_entity_poly.entity_id
_entity_poly.type
_entity_poly.pdbx_seq_one_letter_code
_entity_poly.pdbx_strand_id
1 'polypeptide(L)'
;MMNRIEEFDRIVELLNLPHGRQLFRLKECKIRYLELEILPNPGGRFLITCPFEYPEKKPKWVVTIGDRLFTCLNVRVPASTILQAFMFGTFVIMKWLGEEMVLDVIQLDPHYYDKLLEEPEDAVISYSIFQQRIL
;
A
#
# COMPACT_ATOMS: atom_id res chain seq x y z
N MET A 1 -4.32 1.82 -20.20
CA MET A 1 -3.49 1.37 -19.05
C MET A 1 -2.64 2.56 -18.66
N MET A 2 -2.73 3.01 -17.41
CA MET A 2 -1.95 4.16 -16.95
C MET A 2 -0.47 3.80 -16.91
N ASN A 3 0.40 4.79 -17.15
CA ASN A 3 1.84 4.60 -16.98
C ASN A 3 2.26 4.87 -15.53
N ARG A 4 3.49 4.51 -15.16
CA ARG A 4 3.97 4.64 -13.77
C ARG A 4 3.92 6.07 -13.22
N ILE A 5 4.13 7.08 -14.07
CA ILE A 5 4.15 8.49 -13.66
C ILE A 5 2.73 8.91 -13.32
N GLU A 6 1.78 8.61 -14.20
CA GLU A 6 0.35 8.89 -13.99
C GLU A 6 -0.19 8.22 -12.72
N GLU A 7 0.22 6.98 -12.43
CA GLU A 7 -0.21 6.29 -11.21
C GLU A 7 0.39 6.91 -9.94
N PHE A 8 1.66 7.31 -9.95
CA PHE A 8 2.25 8.02 -8.80
C PHE A 8 1.62 9.39 -8.60
N ASP A 9 1.40 10.15 -9.68
CA ASP A 9 0.76 11.47 -9.60
C ASP A 9 -0.64 11.35 -9.00
N ARG A 10 -1.40 10.34 -9.40
CA ARG A 10 -2.73 10.07 -8.84
C ARG A 10 -2.69 9.75 -7.34
N ILE A 11 -1.68 9.02 -6.88
CA ILE A 11 -1.48 8.78 -5.44
C ILE A 11 -1.13 10.10 -4.74
N VAL A 12 -0.23 10.92 -5.29
CA VAL A 12 0.14 12.21 -4.71
C VAL A 12 -1.05 13.17 -4.62
N GLU A 13 -1.95 13.17 -5.63
CA GLU A 13 -3.22 13.91 -5.57
C GLU A 13 -4.08 13.47 -4.38
N LEU A 14 -4.24 12.15 -4.18
CA LEU A 14 -5.00 11.61 -3.04
C LEU A 14 -4.38 11.96 -1.70
N LEU A 15 -3.04 11.91 -1.60
CA LEU A 15 -2.31 12.28 -0.38
C LEU A 15 -2.48 13.77 -0.03
N ASN A 16 -2.93 14.61 -0.97
CA ASN A 16 -3.24 16.01 -0.72
C ASN A 16 -4.68 16.25 -0.25
N LEU A 17 -5.55 15.24 -0.31
CA LEU A 17 -6.89 15.31 0.27
C LEU A 17 -6.83 15.23 1.81
N PRO A 18 -7.85 15.73 2.53
CA PRO A 18 -7.86 15.73 4.00
C PRO A 18 -7.59 14.35 4.62
N HIS A 19 -8.27 13.29 4.17
CA HIS A 19 -8.07 11.94 4.68
C HIS A 19 -6.67 11.40 4.36
N GLY A 20 -6.15 11.69 3.15
CA GLY A 20 -4.80 11.31 2.76
C GLY A 20 -3.74 11.93 3.68
N ARG A 21 -3.89 13.22 4.01
CA ARG A 21 -2.98 13.94 4.92
C ARG A 21 -3.08 13.51 6.39
N GLN A 22 -4.22 12.96 6.80
CA GLN A 22 -4.40 12.42 8.15
C GLN A 22 -3.74 11.06 8.31
N LEU A 23 -3.75 10.24 7.25
CA LEU A 23 -3.21 8.89 7.29
C LEU A 23 -1.71 8.84 6.94
N PHE A 24 -1.28 9.68 6.00
CA PHE A 24 0.03 9.59 5.39
C PHE A 24 0.76 10.93 5.32
N ARG A 25 2.09 10.85 5.41
CA ARG A 25 3.00 11.92 5.02
C ARG A 25 3.93 11.41 3.92
N LEU A 26 3.91 12.05 2.76
CA LEU A 26 4.85 11.77 1.68
C LEU A 26 6.28 12.07 2.14
N LYS A 27 7.15 11.05 2.10
CA LYS A 27 8.59 11.20 2.36
C LYS A 27 9.36 11.42 1.08
N GLU A 28 9.10 10.54 0.11
CA GLU A 28 9.85 10.53 -1.14
C GLU A 28 9.01 9.99 -2.28
N CYS A 29 9.12 10.61 -3.44
CA CYS A 29 8.53 10.13 -4.69
C CYS A 29 9.60 10.20 -5.77
N LYS A 30 9.97 9.04 -6.31
CA LYS A 30 10.95 8.88 -7.38
C LYS A 30 10.39 7.96 -8.45
N ILE A 31 11.01 7.97 -9.63
CA ILE A 31 10.59 7.18 -10.79
C ILE A 31 10.48 5.66 -10.52
N ARG A 32 11.13 5.15 -9.46
CA ARG A 32 11.12 3.73 -9.09
C ARG A 32 10.47 3.41 -7.75
N TYR A 33 10.08 4.41 -6.96
CA TYR A 33 9.44 4.13 -5.68
C TYR A 33 8.72 5.34 -5.12
N LEU A 34 7.73 5.04 -4.28
CA LEU A 34 7.00 5.98 -3.44
C LEU A 34 7.16 5.53 -2.00
N GLU A 35 7.59 6.45 -1.15
CA GLU A 35 7.73 6.22 0.28
C GLU A 35 6.84 7.18 1.08
N LEU A 36 6.02 6.59 1.94
CA LEU A 36 5.09 7.25 2.82
C LEU A 36 5.40 6.89 4.26
N GLU A 37 5.24 7.86 5.15
CA GLU A 37 5.11 7.61 6.58
C GLU A 37 3.64 7.48 6.95
N ILE A 38 3.33 6.53 7.81
CA ILE A 38 2.01 6.28 8.38
C ILE A 38 1.93 7.10 9.68
N LEU A 39 0.94 7.99 9.77
CA LEU A 39 0.84 8.99 10.83
C LEU A 39 0.16 8.53 12.12
N PRO A 40 -0.94 7.74 12.10
CA PRO A 40 -1.57 7.26 13.33
C PRO A 40 -0.62 6.40 14.17
N ASN A 41 -0.65 6.53 15.50
CA ASN A 41 0.23 5.79 16.42
C ASN A 41 -0.34 4.37 16.70
N PRO A 42 0.42 3.26 16.58
CA PRO A 42 1.83 3.18 16.16
C PRO A 42 1.99 3.53 14.69
N GLY A 43 2.80 4.56 14.42
CA GLY A 43 3.10 5.01 13.06
C GLY A 43 3.85 3.94 12.27
N GLY A 44 4.44 4.34 11.16
CA GLY A 44 5.12 3.36 10.34
C GLY A 44 5.59 3.87 9.00
N ARG A 45 5.94 2.93 8.13
CA ARG A 45 6.41 3.21 6.78
C ARG A 45 5.67 2.34 5.78
N PHE A 46 5.26 2.96 4.69
CA PHE A 46 4.68 2.30 3.53
C PHE A 46 5.53 2.61 2.30
N LEU A 47 6.13 1.58 1.72
CA LEU A 47 7.00 1.66 0.55
C LEU A 47 6.38 0.90 -0.61
N ILE A 48 6.26 1.57 -1.76
CA ILE A 48 5.91 0.95 -3.04
C ILE A 48 7.13 1.06 -3.95
N THR A 49 7.56 -0.06 -4.53
CA THR A 49 8.67 -0.12 -5.49
C THR A 49 8.16 -0.56 -6.86
N CYS A 50 8.65 0.11 -7.89
CA CYS A 50 8.28 -0.10 -9.28
C CYS A 50 9.51 -0.56 -10.08
N PRO A 51 9.47 -1.74 -10.73
CA PRO A 51 10.56 -2.23 -11.57
C PRO A 51 10.71 -1.39 -12.85
N PHE A 52 11.86 -1.51 -13.53
CA PHE A 52 12.07 -0.80 -14.80
C PHE A 52 11.15 -1.33 -15.90
N GLU A 53 10.84 -2.61 -15.83
CA GLU A 53 10.01 -3.36 -16.76
C GLU A 53 8.53 -3.29 -16.35
N TYR A 54 8.07 -2.20 -15.73
CA TYR A 54 6.64 -1.98 -15.50
C TYR A 54 5.99 -1.49 -16.81
N PRO A 55 4.87 -2.10 -17.25
CA PRO A 55 3.96 -2.97 -16.49
C PRO A 55 4.21 -4.49 -16.58
N GLU A 56 5.19 -4.96 -17.35
CA GLU A 56 5.48 -6.40 -17.53
C GLU A 56 5.84 -7.10 -16.20
N LYS A 57 6.55 -6.40 -15.31
CA LYS A 57 6.81 -6.81 -13.93
C LYS A 57 5.96 -5.98 -12.98
N LYS A 58 5.25 -6.69 -12.09
CA LYS A 58 4.36 -6.10 -11.08
C LYS A 58 5.14 -5.28 -10.04
N PRO A 59 4.55 -4.21 -9.49
CA PRO A 59 5.13 -3.47 -8.38
C PRO A 59 5.18 -4.35 -7.13
N LYS A 60 6.08 -4.00 -6.21
CA LYS A 60 6.13 -4.61 -4.87
C LYS A 60 5.79 -3.55 -3.84
N TRP A 61 5.22 -3.99 -2.73
CA TRP A 61 4.93 -3.10 -1.62
C TRP A 61 5.30 -3.73 -0.28
N VAL A 62 5.61 -2.85 0.66
CA VAL A 62 5.97 -3.19 2.04
C VAL A 62 5.34 -2.17 2.98
N VAL A 63 4.65 -2.65 4.01
CA VAL A 63 4.11 -1.85 5.10
C VAL A 63 4.78 -2.30 6.39
N THR A 64 5.24 -1.35 7.19
CA THR A 64 5.78 -1.60 8.53
C THR A 64 5.02 -0.77 9.53
N ILE A 65 4.53 -1.40 10.60
CA ILE A 65 3.79 -0.75 11.67
C ILE A 65 4.25 -1.36 13.00
N GLY A 66 4.84 -0.55 13.87
CA GLY A 66 5.50 -1.06 15.08
C GLY A 66 6.61 -2.07 14.75
N ASP A 67 6.49 -3.29 15.27
CA ASP A 67 7.42 -4.41 15.05
C ASP A 67 6.98 -5.36 13.90
N ARG A 68 5.87 -5.04 13.21
CA ARG A 68 5.29 -5.89 12.17
C ARG A 68 5.70 -5.44 10.77
N LEU A 69 5.91 -6.41 9.91
CA LEU A 69 6.27 -6.25 8.51
C LEU A 69 5.25 -6.97 7.63
N PHE A 70 4.54 -6.23 6.78
CA PHE A 70 3.62 -6.78 5.80
C PHE A 70 4.20 -6.57 4.41
N THR A 71 4.18 -7.61 3.57
CA THR A 71 4.76 -7.54 2.23
C THR A 71 3.80 -8.12 1.21
N CYS A 72 4.00 -7.76 -0.06
CA CYS A 72 3.27 -8.34 -1.18
C CYS A 72 3.59 -9.84 -1.46
N LEU A 73 4.42 -10.49 -0.64
CA LEU A 73 4.74 -11.91 -0.80
C LEU A 73 3.60 -12.76 -0.22
N ASN A 74 3.17 -13.77 -0.98
CA ASN A 74 2.16 -14.75 -0.59
C ASN A 74 0.72 -14.24 -0.41
N VAL A 75 0.40 -13.02 -0.87
CA VAL A 75 -0.98 -12.52 -0.90
C VAL A 75 -1.80 -13.25 -1.97
N ARG A 76 -3.08 -13.54 -1.69
CA ARG A 76 -3.98 -14.21 -2.66
C ARG A 76 -4.50 -13.26 -3.72
N VAL A 77 -4.63 -11.97 -3.38
CA VAL A 77 -5.05 -10.89 -4.29
C VAL A 77 -3.83 -10.04 -4.67
N PRO A 78 -3.04 -10.44 -5.68
CA PRO A 78 -1.83 -9.71 -6.03
C PRO A 78 -2.17 -8.38 -6.71
N ALA A 79 -1.55 -7.30 -6.22
CA ALA A 79 -1.55 -6.01 -6.90
C ALA A 79 -0.82 -6.13 -8.24
N SER A 80 -1.48 -5.73 -9.32
CA SER A 80 -0.88 -5.71 -10.66
C SER A 80 -0.45 -4.31 -11.10
N THR A 81 -0.98 -3.26 -10.45
CA THR A 81 -0.65 -1.85 -10.70
C THR A 81 -0.13 -1.17 -9.43
N ILE A 82 0.50 0.00 -9.57
CA ILE A 82 0.99 0.82 -8.45
C ILE A 82 -0.21 1.30 -7.63
N LEU A 83 -1.31 1.68 -8.28
CA LEU A 83 -2.56 2.04 -7.59
C LEU A 83 -3.12 0.90 -6.75
N GLN A 84 -3.14 -0.33 -7.29
CA GLN A 84 -3.58 -1.51 -6.53
C GLN A 84 -2.62 -1.84 -5.38
N ALA A 85 -1.32 -1.60 -5.54
CA ALA A 85 -0.34 -1.76 -4.48
C ALA A 85 -0.57 -0.72 -3.36
N PHE A 86 -0.83 0.54 -3.72
CA PHE A 86 -1.21 1.60 -2.80
C PHE A 86 -2.51 1.27 -2.05
N MET A 87 -3.53 0.81 -2.78
CA MET A 87 -4.80 0.38 -2.20
C MET A 87 -4.63 -0.79 -1.24
N PHE A 88 -3.87 -1.84 -1.60
CA PHE A 88 -3.64 -2.98 -0.71
C PHE A 88 -2.93 -2.53 0.57
N GLY A 89 -1.81 -1.81 0.46
CA GLY A 89 -1.10 -1.37 1.66
C GLY A 89 -1.95 -0.45 2.55
N THR A 90 -2.79 0.41 1.95
CA THR A 90 -3.74 1.21 2.71
C THR A 90 -4.79 0.33 3.40
N PHE A 91 -5.33 -0.69 2.72
CA PHE A 91 -6.25 -1.66 3.32
C PHE A 91 -5.64 -2.39 4.53
N VAL A 92 -4.38 -2.81 4.44
CA VAL A 92 -3.63 -3.40 5.57
C VAL A 92 -3.57 -2.43 6.75
N ILE A 93 -3.25 -1.16 6.47
CA ILE A 93 -3.14 -0.12 7.50
C ILE A 93 -4.49 0.14 8.16
N MET A 94 -5.57 0.29 7.38
CA MET A 94 -6.91 0.54 7.93
C MET A 94 -7.41 -0.64 8.77
N LYS A 95 -7.20 -1.88 8.29
CA LYS A 95 -7.48 -3.09 9.06
C LYS A 95 -6.69 -3.15 10.37
N TRP A 96 -5.41 -2.77 10.35
CA TRP A 96 -4.59 -2.70 11.55
C TRP A 96 -5.12 -1.66 12.56
N LEU A 97 -5.57 -0.51 12.07
CA LEU A 97 -6.15 0.56 12.89
C LEU A 97 -7.58 0.24 13.38
N GLY A 98 -8.22 -0.80 12.85
CA GLY A 98 -9.63 -1.08 13.13
C GLY A 98 -10.59 -0.06 12.51
N GLU A 99 -10.16 0.61 11.43
CA GLU A 99 -10.92 1.64 10.74
C GLU A 99 -11.40 1.18 9.35
N GLU A 100 -12.43 1.83 8.84
CA GLU A 100 -12.94 1.59 7.48
C GLU A 100 -12.03 2.21 6.43
N MET A 101 -11.97 1.59 5.25
CA MET A 101 -11.18 2.10 4.13
C MET A 101 -11.71 3.45 3.64
N VAL A 102 -10.80 4.40 3.39
CA VAL A 102 -11.14 5.73 2.90
C VAL A 102 -11.79 5.65 1.51
N LEU A 103 -12.96 6.27 1.34
CA LEU A 103 -13.73 6.23 0.09
C LEU A 103 -12.93 6.70 -1.14
N ASP A 104 -12.12 7.75 -0.98
CA ASP A 104 -11.25 8.28 -2.05
C ASP A 104 -10.25 7.23 -2.56
N VAL A 105 -9.80 6.32 -1.69
CA VAL A 105 -8.92 5.22 -2.07
C VAL A 105 -9.72 4.10 -2.73
N ILE A 106 -10.90 3.76 -2.23
CA ILE A 106 -11.79 2.75 -2.86
C ILE A 106 -12.10 3.13 -4.32
N GLN A 107 -12.32 4.42 -4.59
CA GLN A 107 -12.64 4.94 -5.92
C GLN A 107 -11.52 4.76 -6.96
N LEU A 108 -10.27 4.47 -6.55
CA LEU A 108 -9.19 4.17 -7.49
C LEU A 108 -9.48 2.90 -8.32
N ASP A 109 -10.01 1.86 -7.67
CA ASP A 109 -10.34 0.58 -8.28
C ASP A 109 -11.34 -0.18 -7.39
N PRO A 110 -12.66 0.10 -7.52
CA PRO A 110 -13.68 -0.53 -6.69
C PRO A 110 -13.71 -2.06 -6.84
N HIS A 111 -13.46 -2.56 -8.06
CA HIS A 111 -13.46 -4.00 -8.34
C HIS A 111 -12.29 -4.71 -7.65
N TYR A 112 -11.16 -4.04 -7.52
CA TYR A 112 -10.03 -4.56 -6.75
C TYR A 112 -10.30 -4.50 -5.24
N TYR A 113 -10.95 -3.43 -4.76
CA TYR A 113 -11.37 -3.34 -3.36
C TYR A 113 -12.33 -4.48 -2.97
N ASP A 114 -13.30 -4.81 -3.82
CA ASP A 114 -14.22 -5.93 -3.58
C ASP A 114 -13.45 -7.26 -3.38
N LYS A 115 -12.39 -7.49 -4.17
CA LYS A 115 -11.53 -8.67 -4.01
C LYS A 115 -10.74 -8.64 -2.70
N LEU A 116 -10.30 -7.46 -2.24
CA LEU A 116 -9.61 -7.34 -0.95
C LEU A 116 -10.54 -7.70 0.22
N LEU A 117 -11.84 -7.43 0.10
CA LEU A 117 -12.82 -7.82 1.13
C LEU A 117 -13.01 -9.33 1.25
N GLU A 118 -12.67 -10.10 0.21
CA GLU A 118 -12.68 -11.57 0.23
C GLU A 118 -11.45 -12.16 0.96
N GLU A 119 -10.44 -11.34 1.26
CA GLU A 119 -9.26 -11.80 2.01
C GLU A 119 -9.61 -12.08 3.48
N PRO A 120 -9.25 -13.25 4.03
CA PRO A 120 -9.43 -13.53 5.45
C PRO A 120 -8.61 -12.55 6.29
N GLU A 121 -9.21 -12.00 7.36
CA GLU A 121 -8.52 -11.04 8.24
C GLU A 121 -7.22 -11.62 8.82
N ASP A 122 -7.23 -12.92 9.15
CA ASP A 122 -6.06 -13.64 9.64
C ASP A 122 -4.95 -13.75 8.59
N ALA A 123 -5.29 -13.79 7.30
CA ALA A 123 -4.31 -13.89 6.22
C ALA A 123 -3.49 -12.60 6.18
N VAL A 124 -4.15 -11.43 6.22
CA VAL A 124 -3.52 -10.11 6.20
C VAL A 124 -2.56 -9.93 7.38
N ILE A 125 -2.91 -10.46 8.56
CA ILE A 125 -2.13 -10.35 9.80
C ILE A 125 -0.97 -11.37 9.83
N SER A 126 -1.14 -12.56 9.25
CA SER A 126 -0.17 -13.67 9.29
C SER A 126 1.10 -13.44 8.46
N TYR A 127 1.09 -12.50 7.51
CA TYR A 127 2.29 -12.14 6.73
C TYR A 127 3.36 -11.41 7.55
N SER A 128 3.14 -11.20 8.86
CA SER A 128 3.99 -10.45 9.80
C SER A 128 5.26 -11.14 10.28
N ILE A 129 5.56 -12.37 9.85
CA ILE A 129 6.69 -13.14 10.40
C ILE A 129 7.73 -13.43 9.32
N PHE A 130 8.71 -12.55 9.20
CA PHE A 130 10.11 -12.91 8.93
C PHE A 130 11.02 -11.74 9.38
N GLN A 131 11.43 -11.75 10.64
CA GLN A 131 12.66 -11.05 11.03
C GLN A 131 13.83 -11.78 10.41
N GLN A 132 14.32 -11.32 9.25
CA GLN A 132 15.69 -11.60 8.87
C GLN A 132 16.58 -10.51 9.44
N ARG A 133 17.32 -10.91 10.48
CA ARG A 133 18.67 -10.42 10.75
C ARG A 133 19.39 -10.24 9.42
N ILE A 134 19.65 -9.00 9.03
CA ILE A 134 20.75 -8.68 8.12
C ILE A 134 21.63 -7.73 8.91
N LEU A 135 22.68 -8.34 9.49
CA LEU A 135 23.95 -7.69 9.81
C LEU A 135 24.62 -7.24 8.50
#